data_AF-A0ABD5SFZ5-F1
#
_entry.id   AF-A0ABD5SFZ5-F1
#
_cell.length_a   1.000
_cell.length_b   1.000
_cell.length_c   1.000
_cell.angle_alpha   90.00
_cell.angle_beta   90.00
_cell.angle_gamma   90.00
#
_symmetry.space_group_name_H-M   'P 1'
#
loop_
_entity.id
_entity.type
_entity.pdbx_description
1 polymer ?
#
loop_
_entity_poly.entity_id
_entity_poly.type
_entity_poly.pdbx_seq_one_letter_code
_entity_poly.pdbx_strand_id
1 'polypeptide(L)'
;ALVSAAAIGDYAVEGSDEKIRSGQELALEFEPTPKLIDEIRADYPDLPIVGFKTETSGDDEAMIEQARKTLERADLAFVVANDASVMGSETTSALLVHASDVARYEGTKAGLGGEIADSIAAVLGARTATD
;
A
#
# COMPACT_ATOMS: atom_id res chain seq x y z
N ALA A 1 11.54 -2.60 -9.22
CA ALA A 1 10.66 -2.66 -8.04
C ALA A 1 9.31 -2.06 -8.40
N LEU A 2 8.24 -2.48 -7.74
CA LEU A 2 6.91 -1.89 -7.81
C LEU A 2 6.59 -1.18 -6.49
N VAL A 3 5.95 -0.01 -6.57
CA VAL A 3 5.41 0.71 -5.41
C VAL A 3 3.90 0.82 -5.56
N SER A 4 3.15 0.01 -4.78
CA SER A 4 1.68 -0.03 -4.81
C SER A 4 1.08 1.05 -3.90
N ALA A 5 1.29 2.31 -4.26
CA ALA A 5 0.82 3.46 -3.47
C ALA A 5 -0.61 3.92 -3.81
N ALA A 6 -1.24 3.34 -4.84
CA ALA A 6 -2.58 3.71 -5.25
C ALA A 6 -3.64 3.17 -4.27
N ALA A 7 -4.66 3.97 -3.98
CA ALA A 7 -5.87 3.53 -3.29
C ALA A 7 -6.78 2.78 -4.27
N ILE A 8 -6.47 1.50 -4.49
CA ILE A 8 -7.21 0.63 -5.41
C ILE A 8 -8.53 0.23 -4.77
N GLY A 9 -9.63 0.35 -5.51
CA GLY A 9 -10.95 -0.05 -5.04
C GLY A 9 -11.01 -1.56 -4.79
N ASP A 10 -11.43 -1.96 -3.59
CA ASP A 10 -11.66 -3.37 -3.23
C ASP A 10 -12.89 -3.97 -3.92
N TYR A 11 -13.77 -3.10 -4.44
CA TYR A 11 -15.00 -3.47 -5.14
C TYR A 11 -15.18 -2.60 -6.38
N ALA A 12 -15.81 -3.18 -7.39
CA ALA A 12 -16.24 -2.51 -8.60
C ALA A 12 -17.74 -2.71 -8.81
N VAL A 13 -18.32 -1.92 -9.70
CA VAL A 13 -19.71 -2.06 -10.15
C VAL A 13 -19.70 -2.45 -11.62
N GLU A 14 -20.73 -3.15 -12.08
CA GLU A 14 -20.92 -3.37 -13.50
C GLU A 14 -21.11 -2.03 -14.22
N GLY A 15 -20.41 -1.86 -15.34
CA GLY A 15 -20.47 -0.64 -16.14
C GLY A 15 -21.84 -0.48 -16.81
N SER A 16 -22.27 0.77 -16.99
CA SER A 16 -23.43 1.12 -17.82
C SER A 16 -22.95 1.74 -19.13
N ASP A 17 -23.51 1.30 -20.25
CA ASP A 17 -23.22 1.85 -21.59
C ASP A 17 -23.71 3.29 -21.75
N GLU A 18 -24.67 3.71 -20.91
CA GLU A 18 -25.25 5.05 -20.93
C GLU A 18 -25.15 5.74 -19.56
N LYS A 19 -25.14 7.08 -19.59
CA LYS A 19 -25.21 7.89 -18.38
C LYS A 19 -26.53 7.64 -17.64
N ILE A 20 -26.44 7.19 -16.39
CA ILE A 20 -27.59 7.09 -15.48
C ILE A 20 -28.15 8.49 -15.19
N ARG A 21 -29.45 8.70 -15.47
CA ARG A 21 -30.11 9.99 -15.23
C ARG A 21 -30.34 10.24 -13.74
N SER A 22 -30.18 11.49 -13.31
CA SER A 22 -30.46 11.93 -11.94
C SER A 22 -31.96 12.04 -11.65
N GLY A 23 -32.34 12.04 -10.36
CA GLY A 23 -33.72 12.26 -9.92
C GLY A 23 -34.53 10.99 -9.63
N GLN A 24 -33.85 9.84 -9.57
CA GLN A 24 -34.42 8.54 -9.21
C GLN A 24 -33.62 7.94 -8.05
N GLU A 25 -34.25 7.05 -7.30
CA GLU A 25 -33.54 6.17 -6.37
C GLU A 25 -32.64 5.22 -7.17
N LEU A 26 -31.39 5.06 -6.73
CA LEU A 26 -30.39 4.22 -7.38
C LEU A 26 -29.78 3.28 -6.34
N ALA A 27 -29.78 1.99 -6.65
CA ALA A 27 -29.02 0.97 -5.93
C ALA A 27 -27.89 0.48 -6.85
N LEU A 28 -26.68 0.33 -6.29
CA LEU A 28 -25.52 -0.25 -6.96
C LEU A 28 -25.19 -1.58 -6.31
N GLU A 29 -24.99 -2.60 -7.14
CA GLU A 29 -24.46 -3.89 -6.71
C GLU A 29 -22.94 -3.90 -6.93
N PHE A 30 -22.20 -4.33 -5.91
CA PHE A 30 -20.75 -4.29 -5.89
C PHE A 30 -20.18 -5.69 -5.91
N GLU A 31 -19.16 -5.90 -6.74
CA GLU A 31 -18.41 -7.14 -6.83
C GLU A 31 -16.96 -6.92 -6.36
N PRO A 32 -16.36 -7.85 -5.60
CA PRO A 32 -14.96 -7.74 -5.19
C PRO A 32 -14.01 -7.69 -6.39
N THR A 33 -12.99 -6.84 -6.34
CA THR A 33 -11.95 -6.78 -7.36
C THR A 33 -10.86 -7.83 -7.13
N PRO A 34 -10.22 -8.35 -8.19
CA PRO A 34 -8.99 -9.11 -8.06
C PRO A 34 -7.91 -8.29 -7.35
N LYS A 35 -7.09 -8.95 -6.53
CA LYS A 35 -6.00 -8.30 -5.80
C LYS A 35 -4.79 -8.12 -6.72
N LEU A 36 -4.59 -6.90 -7.23
CA LEU A 36 -3.49 -6.55 -8.14
C LEU A 36 -2.11 -7.05 -7.67
N ILE A 37 -1.81 -6.92 -6.38
CA ILE A 37 -0.54 -7.35 -5.81
C ILE A 37 -0.34 -8.86 -5.98
N ASP A 38 -1.41 -9.64 -5.83
CA ASP A 38 -1.36 -11.10 -5.89
C ASP A 38 -1.10 -11.56 -7.33
N GLU A 39 -1.71 -10.91 -8.32
CA GLU A 39 -1.43 -11.15 -9.75
C GLU A 39 0.01 -10.80 -10.13
N ILE A 40 0.50 -9.62 -9.70
CA ILE A 40 1.88 -9.20 -9.99
C ILE A 40 2.90 -10.13 -9.34
N ARG A 41 2.64 -10.59 -8.10
CA ARG A 41 3.51 -11.55 -7.41
C ARG A 41 3.55 -12.89 -8.16
N ALA A 42 2.42 -13.35 -8.71
CA ALA A 42 2.38 -14.58 -9.49
C ALA A 42 3.19 -14.47 -10.80
N ASP A 43 3.06 -13.36 -11.52
CA ASP A 43 3.76 -13.14 -12.80
C ASP A 43 5.24 -12.78 -12.63
N TYR A 44 5.59 -12.13 -11.51
CA TYR A 44 6.95 -11.68 -11.21
C TYR A 44 7.38 -12.08 -9.78
N PRO A 45 7.69 -13.37 -9.52
CA PRO A 45 7.99 -13.88 -8.19
C PRO A 45 9.14 -13.16 -7.49
N ASP A 46 10.13 -12.69 -8.25
CA ASP A 46 11.33 -12.05 -7.69
C ASP A 46 11.26 -10.51 -7.71
N LEU A 47 10.16 -9.91 -8.15
CA LEU A 47 10.03 -8.45 -8.17
C LEU A 47 9.88 -7.92 -6.73
N PRO A 48 10.69 -6.93 -6.29
CA PRO A 48 10.44 -6.26 -5.01
C PRO A 48 9.18 -5.42 -5.14
N ILE A 49 8.22 -5.67 -4.25
CA ILE A 49 6.95 -4.95 -4.18
C ILE A 49 6.88 -4.24 -2.83
N VAL A 50 6.61 -2.94 -2.86
CA VAL A 50 6.31 -2.12 -1.69
C VAL A 50 4.81 -1.94 -1.59
N GLY A 51 4.21 -2.38 -0.50
CA GLY A 51 2.79 -2.20 -0.20
C GLY A 51 2.53 -0.90 0.57
N PHE A 52 1.32 -0.37 0.45
CA PHE A 52 0.83 0.71 1.30
C PHE A 52 -0.37 0.23 2.11
N LYS A 53 -0.42 0.64 3.37
CA LYS A 53 -1.53 0.35 4.27
C LYS A 53 -1.89 1.61 5.02
N THR A 54 -3.05 2.17 4.71
CA THR A 54 -3.61 3.28 5.48
C THR A 54 -4.39 2.72 6.65
N GLU A 55 -4.11 3.23 7.85
CA GLU A 55 -4.75 2.82 9.09
C GLU A 55 -5.36 4.02 9.80
N THR A 56 -6.50 3.81 10.45
CA THR A 56 -7.27 4.88 11.13
C THR A 56 -7.24 4.76 12.65
N SER A 57 -6.60 3.73 13.19
CA SER A 57 -6.59 3.45 14.62
C SER A 57 -5.71 4.44 15.41
N GLY A 58 -4.67 5.01 14.77
CA GLY A 58 -3.65 5.82 15.44
C GLY A 58 -2.76 5.04 16.41
N ASP A 59 -2.87 3.71 16.42
CA ASP A 59 -2.10 2.80 17.28
C ASP A 59 -1.02 2.11 16.44
N ASP A 60 0.24 2.49 16.68
CA ASP A 60 1.40 1.98 15.96
C ASP A 60 1.51 0.45 16.04
N GLU A 61 1.18 -0.18 17.17
CA GLU A 61 1.31 -1.64 17.32
C GLU A 61 0.31 -2.36 16.42
N ALA A 62 -0.94 -1.90 16.41
CA ALA A 62 -1.98 -2.42 15.52
C ALA A 62 -1.62 -2.19 14.05
N MET A 63 -1.07 -1.01 13.72
CA MET A 63 -0.61 -0.69 12.36
C MET A 63 0.50 -1.64 11.89
N ILE A 64 1.49 -1.91 12.75
CA ILE A 64 2.58 -2.85 12.47
C ILE A 64 2.02 -4.26 12.27
N GLU A 65 1.07 -4.70 13.09
CA GLU A 65 0.46 -6.02 12.96
C GLU A 65 -0.25 -6.19 11.60
N GLN A 66 -1.07 -5.21 11.19
CA GLN A 66 -1.76 -5.25 9.90
C GLN A 66 -0.79 -5.17 8.71
N ALA A 67 0.27 -4.37 8.85
CA ALA A 67 1.32 -4.27 7.85
C ALA A 67 2.07 -5.61 7.69
N ARG A 68 2.43 -6.28 8.79
CA ARG A 68 3.08 -7.60 8.76
C ARG A 68 2.20 -8.68 8.12
N LYS A 69 0.90 -8.71 8.45
CA LYS A 69 -0.05 -9.61 7.78
C LYS A 69 -0.08 -9.39 6.27
N THR A 70 -0.05 -8.13 5.84
CA THR A 70 -0.03 -7.78 4.41
C THR A 70 1.30 -8.18 3.76
N LEU A 71 2.41 -7.95 4.45
CA LEU A 71 3.76 -8.32 4.02
C LEU A 71 3.87 -9.82 3.79
N GLU A 72 3.50 -10.63 4.78
CA GLU A 72 3.59 -12.10 4.73
C GLU A 72 2.65 -12.70 3.69
N ARG A 73 1.40 -12.21 3.61
CA ARG A 73 0.39 -12.73 2.67
C ARG A 73 0.82 -12.57 1.21
N ALA A 74 1.48 -11.47 0.87
CA ALA A 74 1.80 -11.10 -0.51
C ALA A 74 3.31 -11.12 -0.83
N ASP A 75 4.13 -11.61 0.11
CA ASP A 75 5.59 -11.66 0.01
C ASP A 75 6.19 -10.31 -0.42
N LEU A 76 5.90 -9.26 0.37
CA LEU A 76 6.34 -7.89 0.06
C LEU A 76 7.73 -7.60 0.60
N ALA A 77 8.46 -6.70 -0.07
CA ALA A 77 9.76 -6.25 0.41
C ALA A 77 9.63 -5.46 1.73
N PHE A 78 8.62 -4.59 1.79
CA PHE A 78 8.16 -3.91 3.01
C PHE A 78 6.79 -3.27 2.76
N VAL A 79 6.15 -2.83 3.85
CA VAL A 79 4.87 -2.12 3.82
C VAL A 79 5.02 -0.75 4.46
N VAL A 80 4.53 0.29 3.78
CA VAL A 80 4.38 1.63 4.34
C VAL A 80 3.02 1.73 5.02
N ALA A 81 3.00 1.68 6.35
CA ALA A 81 1.80 1.91 7.14
C ALA A 81 1.69 3.39 7.48
N ASN A 82 0.67 4.08 6.97
CA ASN A 82 0.49 5.52 7.17
C ASN A 82 -0.79 5.81 7.95
N ASP A 83 -0.71 6.77 8.87
CA ASP A 83 -1.86 7.20 9.65
C ASP A 83 -2.79 8.08 8.79
N ALA A 84 -4.05 7.68 8.68
CA ALA A 84 -5.08 8.44 7.98
C ALA A 84 -5.38 9.79 8.65
N SER A 85 -5.15 9.91 9.97
CA SER A 85 -5.47 11.09 10.77
C SER A 85 -4.71 12.35 10.32
N VAL A 86 -3.53 12.17 9.70
CA VAL A 86 -2.69 13.25 9.17
C VAL A 86 -2.84 13.45 7.66
N MET A 87 -3.80 12.79 7.01
CA MET A 87 -4.09 13.04 5.61
C MET A 87 -4.63 14.47 5.40
N GLY A 88 -4.09 15.15 4.39
CA GLY A 88 -4.39 16.56 4.13
C GLY A 88 -3.55 17.57 4.94
N SER A 89 -2.79 17.11 5.94
CA SER A 89 -1.84 17.95 6.67
C SER A 89 -0.56 18.22 5.86
N GLU A 90 0.18 19.26 6.23
CA GLU A 90 1.49 19.59 5.64
C GLU A 90 2.52 18.47 5.88
N THR A 91 2.46 17.84 7.06
CA THR A 91 3.32 16.73 7.46
C THR A 91 2.59 15.39 7.44
N THR A 92 3.37 14.31 7.43
CA THR A 92 2.88 12.93 7.48
C THR A 92 3.72 12.11 8.48
N SER A 93 3.11 11.07 9.02
CA SER A 93 3.74 10.05 9.86
C SER A 93 3.50 8.69 9.23
N ALA A 94 4.55 7.89 9.11
CA ALA A 94 4.49 6.55 8.55
C ALA A 94 5.45 5.60 9.25
N LEU A 95 5.12 4.31 9.20
CA LEU A 95 5.96 3.21 9.62
C LEU A 95 6.33 2.39 8.38
N LEU A 96 7.63 2.24 8.13
CA LEU A 96 8.16 1.33 7.11
C LEU A 96 8.39 0.00 7.81
N VAL A 97 7.52 -0.96 7.54
CA VAL A 97 7.48 -2.26 8.21
C VAL A 97 8.16 -3.30 7.32
N HIS A 98 9.31 -3.78 7.77
CA HIS A 98 10.02 -4.93 7.19
C HIS A 98 9.70 -6.20 7.99
N ALA A 99 10.24 -7.35 7.53
CA ALA A 99 10.04 -8.62 8.22
C ALA A 99 10.64 -8.62 9.64
N SER A 100 11.85 -8.06 9.81
CA SER A 100 12.59 -8.08 11.08
C SER A 100 12.52 -6.78 11.88
N ASP A 101 12.21 -5.65 11.24
CA ASP A 101 12.30 -4.33 11.85
C ASP A 101 11.21 -3.38 11.33
N VAL A 102 11.14 -2.22 11.99
CA VAL A 102 10.23 -1.14 11.66
C VAL A 102 10.98 0.18 11.80
N ALA A 103 10.93 1.02 10.77
CA ALA A 103 11.45 2.38 10.81
C ALA A 103 10.29 3.40 10.86
N ARG A 104 10.40 4.43 11.70
CA ARG A 104 9.43 5.53 11.76
C ARG A 104 9.92 6.70 10.91
N TYR A 105 9.02 7.27 10.13
CA TYR A 105 9.20 8.53 9.44
C TYR A 105 8.19 9.57 9.93
N GLU A 106 8.64 10.77 10.23
CA GLU A 106 7.80 11.95 10.46
C GLU A 106 8.40 13.15 9.72
N GLY A 107 7.60 13.81 8.88
CA GLY A 107 8.10 14.91 8.06
C GLY A 107 7.20 15.25 6.87
N THR A 108 7.78 15.68 5.77
CA THR A 108 7.03 16.03 4.56
C THR A 108 6.74 14.80 3.71
N LYS A 109 5.69 14.86 2.88
CA LYS A 109 5.38 13.78 1.91
C LYS A 109 6.53 13.55 0.92
N ALA A 110 7.23 14.61 0.52
CA ALA A 110 8.39 14.51 -0.35
C ALA A 110 9.55 13.77 0.34
N GLY A 111 9.79 14.05 1.62
CA GLY A 111 10.79 13.34 2.39
C GLY A 111 10.43 11.88 2.64
N LEU A 112 9.15 11.55 2.89
CA LEU A 112 8.69 10.15 2.95
C LEU A 112 8.96 9.43 1.62
N GLY A 113 8.73 10.09 0.49
CA GLY A 113 9.07 9.55 -0.82
C GLY A 113 10.57 9.25 -0.98
N GLY A 114 11.43 10.12 -0.45
CA GLY A 114 12.89 9.89 -0.39
C GLY A 114 13.25 8.67 0.46
N GLU A 115 12.70 8.57 1.67
CA GLU A 115 12.93 7.44 2.58
C GLU A 115 12.53 6.09 1.95
N ILE A 116 11.39 6.07 1.24
CA ILE A 116 10.93 4.88 0.50
C ILE A 116 11.90 4.54 -0.63
N ALA A 117 12.39 5.53 -1.39
CA ALA A 117 13.34 5.31 -2.48
C ALA A 117 14.67 4.75 -1.96
N ASP A 118 15.20 5.29 -0.87
CA ASP A 118 16.42 4.83 -0.23
C ASP A 118 16.26 3.40 0.32
N SER A 119 15.13 3.09 0.94
CA SER A 119 14.78 1.74 1.40
C SER A 119 14.70 0.74 0.24
N ILE A 120 14.13 1.13 -0.91
CA ILE A 120 14.12 0.30 -2.12
C ILE A 120 15.53 0.07 -2.65
N ALA A 121 16.38 1.12 -2.67
CA ALA A 121 17.77 0.99 -3.13
C ALA A 121 18.57 0.02 -2.25
N ALA A 122 18.37 0.06 -0.92
CA ALA A 122 18.99 -0.88 0.00
C ALA A 122 18.53 -2.34 -0.28
N VAL A 123 17.23 -2.56 -0.47
CA VAL A 123 16.68 -3.89 -0.83
C VAL A 123 17.29 -4.42 -2.13
N LEU A 124 17.40 -3.58 -3.16
CA LEU A 124 17.98 -3.98 -4.45
C LEU A 124 19.49 -4.25 -4.35
N GLY A 125 20.21 -3.45 -3.56
CA GLY A 125 21.64 -3.64 -3.31
C GLY A 125 21.95 -4.95 -2.58
N ALA A 126 21.17 -5.29 -1.55
CA ALA A 126 21.34 -6.54 -0.80
C ALA A 126 21.13 -7.79 -1.67
N ARG A 127 20.19 -7.74 -2.61
CA ARG A 127 19.94 -8.84 -3.56
C ARG A 127 21.07 -9.05 -4.55
N THR A 128 21.61 -7.95 -5.11
CA THR A 128 22.73 -8.03 -6.07
C THR A 128 23.99 -8.62 -5.43
N ALA A 129 24.14 -8.53 -4.11
CA ALA A 129 25.25 -9.14 -3.39
C ALA A 129 25.05 -10.65 -3.11
N THR A 130 23.83 -11.18 -3.28
CA THR A 130 23.46 -12.57 -2.96
C THR A 130 23.33 -13.45 -4.23
N ASP A 131 23.17 -12.83 -5.40
CA ASP A 131 23.18 -13.48 -6.73
C ASP A 131 24.61 -13.62 -7.31
#